data_AF-A0AAN8K694-F1
#
_entry.id   AF-A0AAN8K694-F1
#
_cell.length_a   1.000
_cell.length_b   1.000
_cell.length_c   1.000
_cell.angle_alpha   90.00
_cell.angle_beta   90.00
_cell.angle_gamma   90.00
#
_symmetry.space_group_name_H-M   'P 1'
#
loop_
_entity.id
_entity.type
_entity.pdbx_description
1 polymer ?
#
loop_
_entity_poly.entity_id
_entity_poly.type
_entity_poly.pdbx_seq_one_letter_code
_entity_poly.pdbx_strand_id
1 'polypeptide(L)'
;MERLQSLSDFINKDNHWLVLAGTGAVLIGGITKRKKKSWPKDTVVLHSVDKGIWDMSLTPFAVKLETYFRLADIPYINNPTRQQSSKKKIPWIEYNGETVADSAFIVEYLNKKLALDLNMHLTQTERAIGRAFSKMRKPQWLIIE
;
A
#
# COMPACT_ATOMS: atom_id res chain seq x y z
N MET A 1 -36.41 -49.14 -3.52
CA MET A 1 -35.37 -48.44 -4.31
C MET A 1 -35.93 -47.48 -5.36
N GLU A 2 -37.25 -47.32 -5.49
CA GLU A 2 -37.88 -46.48 -6.53
C GLU A 2 -37.97 -44.97 -6.19
N ARG A 3 -37.87 -44.59 -4.91
CA ARG A 3 -37.97 -43.16 -4.50
C ARG A 3 -36.75 -42.32 -4.88
N LEU A 4 -35.58 -42.95 -5.10
CA LEU A 4 -34.35 -42.25 -5.47
C LEU A 4 -34.25 -41.99 -6.97
N GLN A 5 -34.87 -42.84 -7.80
CA GLN A 5 -34.92 -42.65 -9.26
C GLN A 5 -35.83 -41.48 -9.65
N SER A 6 -36.94 -41.27 -8.93
CA SER A 6 -37.82 -40.11 -9.12
C SER A 6 -37.12 -38.76 -8.88
N LEU A 7 -36.22 -38.69 -7.90
CA LEU A 7 -35.45 -37.48 -7.60
C LEU A 7 -34.33 -37.23 -8.61
N SER A 8 -33.68 -38.29 -9.10
CA SER A 8 -32.70 -38.14 -10.18
C SER A 8 -33.37 -37.66 -11.48
N ASP A 9 -34.56 -38.18 -11.80
CA ASP A 9 -35.29 -37.79 -13.00
C ASP A 9 -35.83 -36.35 -12.93
N PHE A 10 -36.21 -35.89 -11.73
CA PHE A 10 -36.60 -34.49 -11.47
C PHE A 10 -35.44 -33.50 -11.66
N ILE A 11 -34.20 -33.93 -11.42
CA ILE A 11 -32.99 -33.11 -11.59
C ILE A 11 -32.52 -33.12 -13.05
N ASN A 12 -32.70 -34.23 -13.78
CA ASN A 12 -31.96 -34.48 -15.03
C ASN A 12 -32.61 -34.00 -16.33
N LYS A 13 -33.88 -33.58 -16.36
CA LYS A 13 -34.56 -33.30 -17.65
C LYS A 13 -34.92 -31.84 -17.92
N ASP A 14 -35.43 -31.11 -16.93
CA ASP A 14 -35.98 -29.76 -17.16
C ASP A 14 -35.29 -28.65 -16.35
N ASN A 15 -34.39 -29.01 -15.44
CA ASN A 15 -33.76 -28.09 -14.47
C ASN A 15 -32.24 -27.98 -14.61
N HIS A 16 -31.61 -28.71 -15.54
CA HIS A 16 -30.16 -28.64 -15.75
C HIS A 16 -29.69 -27.23 -16.15
N TRP A 17 -30.51 -26.51 -16.93
CA TRP A 17 -30.25 -25.11 -17.28
C TRP A 17 -30.36 -24.17 -16.07
N LEU A 18 -31.20 -24.47 -15.07
CA LEU A 18 -31.29 -23.69 -13.83
C LEU A 18 -30.06 -23.89 -12.94
N VAL A 19 -29.52 -25.11 -12.89
CA VAL A 19 -28.28 -25.40 -12.17
C VAL A 19 -27.08 -24.72 -12.83
N LEU A 20 -27.01 -24.73 -14.17
CA LEU A 20 -26.00 -24.01 -14.95
C LEU A 20 -26.15 -22.48 -14.87
N ALA A 21 -27.38 -21.96 -14.90
CA ALA A 21 -27.67 -20.54 -14.75
C ALA A 21 -27.32 -20.04 -13.34
N GLY A 22 -27.63 -20.83 -12.32
CA GLY A 22 -27.30 -20.54 -10.92
C GLY A 22 -25.78 -20.51 -10.67
N THR A 23 -25.04 -21.50 -11.18
CA THR A 23 -23.57 -21.53 -11.07
C THR A 23 -22.90 -20.42 -11.92
N GLY A 24 -23.43 -20.14 -13.11
CA GLY A 24 -22.96 -19.03 -13.94
C GLY A 24 -23.14 -17.66 -13.27
N ALA A 25 -24.28 -17.41 -12.62
CA ALA A 25 -24.55 -16.17 -11.90
C ALA A 25 -23.61 -15.97 -10.69
N VAL A 26 -23.27 -17.05 -9.96
CA VAL A 26 -22.31 -17.00 -8.85
C VAL A 26 -20.89 -16.69 -9.35
N LEU A 27 -20.51 -17.17 -10.54
CA LEU A 27 -19.20 -16.85 -11.15
C LEU A 27 -19.13 -15.42 -11.69
N ILE A 28 -20.23 -14.87 -12.21
CA ILE A 28 -20.29 -13.50 -12.75
C ILE A 28 -20.35 -12.44 -11.63
N GLY A 29 -20.98 -12.74 -10.49
CA GLY A 29 -21.09 -11.82 -9.35
C GLY A 29 -19.78 -11.50 -8.62
N GLY A 30 -18.68 -12.21 -8.91
CA GLY A 30 -17.43 -12.11 -8.16
C GLY A 30 -16.45 -10.99 -8.56
N ILE A 31 -16.70 -10.27 -9.66
CA ILE A 31 -15.75 -9.26 -10.18
C ILE A 31 -16.39 -7.86 -10.17
N THR A 32 -16.84 -7.41 -9.00
CA THR A 32 -17.09 -5.97 -8.83
C THR A 32 -15.74 -5.25 -8.82
N LYS A 33 -15.37 -4.60 -9.93
CA LYS A 33 -14.21 -3.68 -9.98
C LYS A 33 -14.41 -2.64 -8.88
N ARG A 34 -13.60 -2.72 -7.80
CA ARG A 34 -13.61 -1.71 -6.74
C ARG A 34 -13.37 -0.34 -7.36
N LYS A 35 -14.29 0.60 -7.14
CA LYS A 35 -14.11 1.99 -7.58
C LYS A 35 -12.80 2.52 -6.99
N LYS A 36 -11.87 2.96 -7.84
CA LYS A 36 -10.65 3.63 -7.39
C LYS A 36 -11.05 4.95 -6.73
N LYS A 37 -10.64 5.16 -5.48
CA LYS A 37 -10.87 6.42 -4.77
C LYS A 37 -10.06 7.51 -5.46
N SER A 38 -10.72 8.60 -5.86
CA SER A 38 -10.05 9.77 -6.45
C SER A 38 -9.57 10.67 -5.33
N TRP A 39 -8.30 11.04 -5.37
CA TRP A 39 -7.65 11.91 -4.40
C TRP A 39 -7.48 13.33 -4.98
N PRO A 40 -7.42 14.37 -4.12
CA PRO A 40 -7.11 15.72 -4.56
C PRO A 40 -5.73 15.78 -5.24
N LYS A 41 -5.62 16.63 -6.28
CA LYS A 41 -4.36 16.84 -6.99
C LYS A 41 -3.33 17.49 -6.07
N ASP A 42 -2.05 17.18 -6.30
CA ASP A 42 -0.89 17.71 -5.55
C ASP A 42 -0.90 17.40 -4.04
N THR A 43 -1.68 16.41 -3.62
CA THR A 43 -1.67 15.90 -2.25
C THR A 43 -1.03 14.52 -2.22
N VAL A 44 -0.07 14.31 -1.31
CA VAL A 44 0.56 13.00 -1.13
C VAL A 44 -0.36 12.12 -0.30
N VAL A 45 -0.79 10.99 -0.83
CA VAL A 45 -1.58 10.01 -0.07
C VAL A 45 -0.65 8.96 0.49
N LEU A 46 -0.49 8.94 1.81
CA LEU A 46 0.29 7.95 2.53
C LEU A 46 -0.58 6.74 2.87
N HIS A 47 -0.22 5.59 2.31
CA HIS A 47 -0.81 4.30 2.64
C HIS A 47 0.08 3.58 3.65
N SER A 48 -0.36 3.53 4.90
CA SER A 48 0.31 2.85 6.00
C SER A 48 -0.64 1.94 6.78
N VAL A 49 -0.09 1.08 7.64
CA VAL A 49 -0.89 0.33 8.61
C VAL A 49 -1.66 1.25 9.55
N ASP A 50 -2.71 0.69 10.14
CA ASP A 50 -3.59 1.35 11.11
C ASP A 50 -2.78 2.09 12.17
N LYS A 51 -3.27 3.27 12.56
CA LYS A 51 -2.62 4.12 13.55
C LYS A 51 -2.91 3.60 14.97
N GLY A 52 -1.98 3.87 15.89
CA GLY A 52 -2.17 3.60 17.31
C GLY A 52 -3.06 4.62 18.01
N ILE A 53 -3.15 4.49 19.32
CA ILE A 53 -4.02 5.26 20.24
C ILE A 53 -3.85 6.79 20.11
N TRP A 54 -2.73 7.28 19.57
CA TRP A 54 -2.37 8.70 19.49
C TRP A 54 -2.22 9.22 18.05
N ASP A 55 -2.89 8.58 17.08
CA ASP A 55 -2.74 8.92 15.65
C ASP A 55 -1.30 8.75 15.12
N MET A 56 -0.46 8.03 15.88
CA MET A 56 0.92 7.71 15.52
C MET A 56 0.93 6.43 14.67
N SER A 57 1.68 6.48 13.56
CA SER A 57 1.91 5.30 12.74
C SER A 57 2.62 4.19 13.52
N LEU A 58 2.13 2.95 13.44
CA LEU A 58 2.70 1.80 14.16
C LEU A 58 4.03 1.29 13.59
N THR A 59 4.50 1.83 12.46
CA THR A 59 5.76 1.40 11.84
C THR A 59 6.77 2.54 11.78
N PRO A 60 8.06 2.28 12.08
CA PRO A 60 9.09 3.32 12.09
C PRO A 60 9.28 3.97 10.71
N PHE A 61 9.01 3.24 9.63
CA PHE A 61 9.09 3.76 8.27
C PHE A 61 7.97 4.73 7.94
N ALA A 62 6.76 4.51 8.45
CA ALA A 62 5.65 5.43 8.26
C ALA A 62 5.85 6.70 9.11
N VAL A 63 6.30 6.56 10.37
CA VAL A 63 6.66 7.71 11.22
C VAL A 63 7.72 8.58 10.53
N LYS A 64 8.76 7.96 9.94
CA LYS A 64 9.78 8.70 9.17
C LYS A 64 9.15 9.56 8.06
N LEU A 65 8.19 9.01 7.31
CA LEU A 65 7.55 9.72 6.21
C LEU A 65 6.65 10.85 6.72
N GLU A 66 5.84 10.60 7.75
CA GLU A 66 5.00 11.63 8.37
C GLU A 66 5.84 12.80 8.89
N THR A 67 6.94 12.51 9.58
CA THR A 67 7.88 13.54 10.04
C THR A 67 8.48 14.30 8.86
N TYR A 68 8.90 13.61 7.80
CA TYR A 68 9.47 14.24 6.62
C TYR A 68 8.44 15.16 5.92
N PHE A 69 7.19 14.73 5.76
CA PHE A 69 6.14 15.56 5.15
C PHE A 69 5.87 16.81 5.98
N ARG A 70 5.85 16.70 7.31
CA ARG A 70 5.68 17.84 8.22
C ARG A 70 6.86 18.81 8.16
N LEU A 71 8.10 18.30 8.09
CA LEU A 71 9.30 19.13 7.99
C LEU A 71 9.42 19.85 6.64
N ALA A 72 8.95 19.21 5.57
CA ALA A 72 8.98 19.75 4.22
C ALA A 72 7.72 20.54 3.84
N ASP A 73 6.79 20.74 4.78
CA ASP A 73 5.48 21.39 4.58
C ASP A 73 4.67 20.84 3.38
N ILE A 74 4.72 19.51 3.21
CA ILE A 74 4.03 18.81 2.12
C ILE A 74 2.62 18.46 2.57
N PRO A 75 1.57 18.87 1.83
CA PRO A 75 0.21 18.46 2.14
C PRO A 75 0.06 16.95 1.91
N TYR A 76 -0.32 16.23 2.97
CA TYR A 76 -0.48 14.78 2.92
C TYR A 76 -1.76 14.29 3.59
N ILE A 77 -2.31 13.19 3.07
CA ILE A 77 -3.45 12.48 3.64
C ILE A 77 -2.97 11.10 4.09
N ASN A 78 -3.18 10.76 5.35
CA ASN A 78 -2.94 9.40 5.82
C ASN A 78 -4.19 8.55 5.55
N ASN A 79 -4.01 7.49 4.76
CA ASN A 79 -5.03 6.51 4.46
C ASN A 79 -4.62 5.15 5.07
N PRO A 80 -5.13 4.80 6.26
CA PRO A 80 -4.81 3.53 6.90
C PRO A 80 -5.31 2.38 6.03
N THR A 81 -4.38 1.54 5.59
CA THR A 81 -4.67 0.37 4.77
C THR A 81 -3.72 -0.77 5.11
N ARG A 82 -4.26 -1.98 5.11
CA ARG A 82 -3.47 -3.21 5.16
C ARG A 82 -3.02 -3.67 3.77
N GLN A 83 -3.40 -2.94 2.71
CA GLN A 83 -3.00 -3.26 1.35
C GLN A 83 -1.54 -2.91 1.13
N GLN A 84 -0.78 -3.91 0.72
CA GLN A 84 0.60 -3.70 0.33
C GLN A 84 0.66 -3.03 -1.05
N SER A 85 1.74 -2.30 -1.30
CA SER A 85 2.03 -1.76 -2.63
C SER A 85 2.18 -2.89 -3.65
N SER A 86 2.19 -2.55 -4.95
CA SER A 86 2.57 -3.44 -6.06
C SER A 86 3.88 -4.20 -5.80
N LYS A 87 4.79 -3.63 -5.00
CA LYS A 87 6.07 -4.23 -4.58
C LYS A 87 6.01 -4.99 -3.24
N LYS A 88 4.82 -5.28 -2.71
CA LYS A 88 4.57 -5.91 -1.40
C LYS A 88 5.20 -5.19 -0.19
N LYS A 89 5.50 -3.89 -0.32
CA LYS A 89 6.06 -3.07 0.77
C LYS A 89 5.01 -2.12 1.34
N ILE A 90 5.16 -1.82 2.63
CA ILE A 90 4.44 -0.80 3.40
C ILE A 90 5.52 -0.01 4.17
N PRO A 91 5.45 1.32 4.28
CA PRO A 91 4.47 2.23 3.66
C PRO A 91 4.73 2.48 2.17
N TRP A 92 3.69 2.95 1.47
CA TRP A 92 3.76 3.45 0.09
C TRP A 92 2.94 4.71 -0.08
N ILE A 93 3.19 5.47 -1.15
CA ILE A 93 2.44 6.69 -1.46
C ILE A 93 1.81 6.64 -2.84
N GLU A 94 0.75 7.43 -3.00
CA GLU A 94 0.19 7.82 -4.29
C GLU A 94 0.34 9.34 -4.44
N TYR A 95 0.92 9.79 -5.54
CA TYR A 95 1.08 11.21 -5.85
C TYR A 95 0.84 11.43 -7.34
N ASN A 96 -0.17 12.22 -7.69
CA ASN A 96 -0.55 12.55 -9.06
C ASN A 96 -0.68 11.33 -10.00
N GLY A 97 -1.18 10.21 -9.47
CA GLY A 97 -1.38 8.95 -10.19
C GLY A 97 -0.16 8.03 -10.25
N GLU A 98 0.99 8.47 -9.76
CA GLU A 98 2.19 7.64 -9.61
C GLU A 98 2.21 6.98 -8.22
N THR A 99 2.44 5.67 -8.16
CA THR A 99 2.59 4.93 -6.89
C THR A 99 4.04 4.60 -6.61
N VAL A 100 4.55 5.01 -5.45
CA VAL A 100 5.94 4.77 -5.04
C VAL A 100 5.95 4.04 -3.71
N ALA A 101 6.68 2.93 -3.65
CA ALA A 101 6.87 2.13 -2.45
C ALA A 101 8.27 2.37 -1.87
N ASP A 102 8.44 2.05 -0.58
CA ASP A 102 9.69 2.16 0.18
C ASP A 102 10.06 3.58 0.62
N SER A 103 10.14 3.79 1.93
CA SER A 103 10.36 5.12 2.54
C SER A 103 11.61 5.86 2.02
N ALA A 104 12.67 5.15 1.61
CA ALA A 104 13.87 5.82 1.07
C ALA A 104 13.64 6.35 -0.35
N PHE A 105 13.02 5.52 -1.21
CA PHE A 105 12.69 5.89 -2.58
C PHE A 105 11.61 6.97 -2.64
N ILE A 106 10.65 6.94 -1.70
CA ILE A 106 9.61 7.96 -1.59
C ILE A 106 10.23 9.35 -1.34
N VAL A 107 11.17 9.45 -0.39
CA VAL A 107 11.87 10.72 -0.11
C VAL A 107 12.67 11.18 -1.33
N GLU A 108 13.40 10.28 -1.99
CA GLU A 108 14.17 10.63 -3.20
C GLU A 108 13.26 11.11 -4.35
N TYR A 109 12.13 10.42 -4.54
CA TYR A 109 11.13 10.78 -5.54
C TYR A 109 10.54 12.17 -5.29
N LEU A 110 10.16 12.47 -4.05
CA LEU A 110 9.61 13.78 -3.68
C LEU A 110 10.65 14.89 -3.75
N ASN A 111 11.88 14.64 -3.29
CA ASN A 111 13.00 15.60 -3.45
C ASN A 111 13.19 15.97 -4.93
N LYS A 112 13.12 15.01 -5.85
CA LYS A 112 13.24 15.26 -7.30
C LYS A 112 12.03 16.00 -7.87
N LYS A 113 10.80 15.60 -7.51
CA LYS A 113 9.56 16.19 -8.07
C LYS A 113 9.28 17.59 -7.53
N LEU A 114 9.58 17.84 -6.26
CA LEU A 114 9.30 19.11 -5.57
C LEU A 114 10.55 19.99 -5.42
N ALA A 115 11.69 19.57 -5.97
CA ALA A 115 12.98 20.26 -5.85
C ALA A 115 13.36 20.58 -4.38
N LEU A 116 13.05 19.66 -3.46
CA LEU A 116 13.30 19.81 -2.03
C LEU A 116 14.66 19.23 -1.64
N ASP A 117 15.43 19.99 -0.84
CA ASP A 117 16.61 19.48 -0.15
C ASP A 117 16.63 19.93 1.31
N LEU A 118 16.10 19.09 2.20
CA LEU A 118 16.14 19.33 3.65
C LEU A 118 17.58 19.39 4.20
N ASN A 119 18.58 18.88 3.48
CA ASN A 119 19.98 18.84 3.93
C ASN A 119 20.81 20.00 3.39
N MET A 120 20.19 21.02 2.79
CA MET A 120 20.91 22.15 2.20
C MET A 120 21.71 22.95 3.23
N HIS A 121 21.24 23.00 4.47
CA HIS A 121 21.88 23.73 5.58
C HIS A 121 23.01 22.95 6.25
N LEU A 122 23.19 21.67 5.92
CA LEU A 122 24.20 20.82 6.55
C LEU A 122 25.55 20.96 5.87
N THR A 123 26.61 21.07 6.66
CA THR A 123 28.00 21.01 6.20
C THR A 123 28.35 19.62 5.66
N GLN A 124 29.44 19.54 4.88
CA GLN A 124 29.90 18.28 4.30
C GLN A 124 30.21 17.22 5.39
N THR A 125 30.75 17.65 6.53
CA THR A 125 31.06 16.78 7.67
C THR A 125 29.79 16.24 8.33
N GLU A 126 28.81 17.10 8.61
CA GLU A 126 27.52 16.68 9.21
C GLU A 126 26.78 15.70 8.30
N ARG A 127 26.82 15.94 6.98
CA ARG A 127 26.26 15.04 5.99
C ARG A 127 26.97 13.68 5.97
N ALA A 128 28.29 13.65 6.10
CA ALA A 128 29.07 12.41 6.17
C ALA A 128 28.73 11.61 7.44
N ILE A 129 28.64 12.27 8.59
CA ILE A 129 28.25 11.67 9.87
C ILE A 129 26.84 11.07 9.77
N GLY A 130 25.85 11.83 9.27
CA GLY A 130 24.48 11.35 9.08
C GLY A 130 24.39 10.14 8.15
N ARG A 131 25.20 10.11 7.08
CA ARG A 131 25.31 8.96 6.18
C ARG A 131 25.89 7.74 6.88
N ALA A 132 26.94 7.90 7.69
CA ALA A 132 27.55 6.81 8.45
C ALA A 132 26.52 6.17 9.38
N PHE A 133 25.79 6.97 10.17
CA PHE A 133 24.73 6.46 11.05
C PHE A 133 23.58 5.79 10.29
N SER A 134 23.17 6.34 9.15
CA SER A 134 22.11 5.73 8.33
C SER A 134 22.54 4.38 7.73
N LYS A 135 23.82 4.21 7.39
CA LYS A 135 24.37 2.93 6.94
C LYS A 135 24.53 1.95 8.10
N MET A 136 24.87 2.46 9.29
CA MET A 136 24.97 1.67 10.52
C MET A 136 23.64 1.02 10.90
N ARG A 137 22.52 1.74 10.75
CA ARG A 137 21.18 1.29 11.17
C ARG A 137 20.62 0.14 10.33
N LYS A 138 21.08 -0.07 9.09
CA LYS A 138 20.58 -1.22 8.30
C LYS A 138 21.04 -2.51 9.01
N PRO A 139 20.19 -3.55 9.12
CA PRO A 139 20.60 -4.79 9.78
C PRO A 139 21.83 -5.36 9.07
N GLN A 140 22.95 -5.33 9.78
CA GLN A 140 24.25 -5.83 9.37
C GLN A 140 24.39 -7.24 9.92
N TRP A 141 23.79 -8.20 9.23
CA TRP A 141 24.13 -9.61 9.45
C TRP A 141 25.38 -10.03 8.66
N LEU A 142 26.16 -9.06 8.15
CA LEU A 142 27.37 -9.27 7.33
C LEU A 142 28.55 -8.35 7.74
N ILE A 143 28.57 -7.79 8.96
CA ILE A 143 29.78 -7.11 9.49
C ILE A 143 30.40 -7.97 10.59
N ILE A 144 30.38 -9.29 10.38
CA ILE A 144 31.12 -10.26 11.19
C ILE A 144 31.74 -11.30 10.24
N GLU A 145 32.50 -10.85 9.24
CA GLU A 145 33.57 -11.64 8.58
C GLU A 145 34.71 -10.69 8.21
#